data_AF-W8CD16-F1
#
_entry.id   AF-W8CD16-F1
#
_cell.length_a   1.000
_cell.length_b   1.000
_cell.length_c   1.000
_cell.angle_alpha   90.00
_cell.angle_beta   90.00
_cell.angle_gamma   90.00
#
_symmetry.space_group_name_H-M   'P 1'
#
loop_
_entity.id
_entity.type
_entity.pdbx_description
1 polymer ?
#
loop_
_entity_poly.entity_id
_entity_poly.type
_entity_poly.pdbx_seq_one_letter_code
_entity_poly.pdbx_strand_id
1 'polypeptide(L)'
;MSKSTTTTNTTGNTLAFATALVLTIVLCCSYSAEARPDQYDAAAETRNFKSELKEDGSYQYQYETSNGIAAGESGVGGYYASGSSAYYAPDGQLIQLSYTADENGFHPAGEHLPTPPPVPEAILKALEYIRTHPPQEERKGASGQA
;
A
#
# COMPACT_ATOMS: atom_id res chain seq x y z
N MET A 1 24.77 -37.70 -67.18
CA MET A 1 23.84 -37.76 -66.03
C MET A 1 24.61 -37.35 -64.79
N SER A 2 24.33 -36.14 -64.25
CA SER A 2 24.43 -35.62 -62.86
C SER A 2 25.56 -36.17 -61.92
N LYS A 3 26.34 -35.38 -61.16
CA LYS A 3 25.92 -34.33 -60.21
C LYS A 3 27.12 -33.44 -59.81
N SER A 4 26.85 -32.15 -59.64
CA SER A 4 27.67 -31.17 -58.91
C SER A 4 27.58 -31.42 -57.41
N THR A 5 28.69 -31.30 -56.67
CA THR A 5 28.63 -31.18 -55.20
C THR A 5 29.55 -30.06 -54.72
N THR A 6 28.89 -29.00 -54.25
CA THR A 6 29.37 -27.81 -53.57
C THR A 6 30.14 -28.18 -52.29
N THR A 7 31.33 -27.60 -52.13
CA THR A 7 32.06 -27.59 -50.85
C THR A 7 31.60 -26.37 -50.05
N THR A 8 30.88 -26.56 -48.94
CA THR A 8 30.49 -25.47 -48.02
C THR A 8 31.36 -25.48 -46.76
N ASN A 9 31.90 -24.30 -46.47
CA ASN A 9 32.66 -23.90 -45.29
C ASN A 9 31.87 -24.13 -43.99
N THR A 10 32.26 -25.12 -43.17
CA THR A 10 31.58 -25.44 -41.89
C THR A 10 32.42 -25.09 -40.65
N THR A 11 33.73 -24.85 -40.78
CA THR A 11 34.63 -24.73 -39.60
C THR A 11 34.63 -23.34 -38.95
N GLY A 12 34.33 -22.27 -39.69
CA GLY A 12 34.39 -20.90 -39.15
C GLY A 12 33.19 -20.49 -38.28
N ASN A 13 32.03 -21.13 -38.44
CA ASN A 13 30.78 -20.67 -37.83
C ASN A 13 30.64 -21.17 -36.37
N THR A 14 31.13 -22.37 -36.06
CA THR A 14 30.99 -23.00 -34.75
C THR A 14 31.75 -22.25 -33.65
N LEU A 15 32.92 -21.68 -33.98
CA LEU A 15 33.74 -20.93 -33.02
C LEU A 15 33.12 -19.55 -32.70
N ALA A 16 32.53 -18.88 -33.70
CA ALA A 16 31.83 -17.61 -33.52
C ALA A 16 30.56 -17.74 -32.66
N PHE A 17 29.80 -18.83 -32.83
CA PHE A 17 28.64 -19.12 -31.97
C PHE A 17 29.03 -19.46 -30.53
N ALA A 18 30.13 -20.18 -30.33
CA ALA A 18 30.64 -20.51 -28.99
C ALA A 18 31.09 -19.25 -28.22
N THR A 19 31.79 -18.32 -28.87
CA THR A 19 32.21 -17.05 -28.24
C THR A 19 31.02 -16.12 -27.97
N ALA A 20 30.04 -16.07 -28.88
CA ALA A 20 28.83 -15.26 -28.70
C ALA A 20 27.98 -15.77 -27.52
N LEU A 21 27.89 -17.09 -27.33
CA LEU A 21 27.16 -17.70 -26.21
C LEU A 21 27.81 -17.35 -24.87
N VAL A 22 29.15 -17.44 -24.77
CA VAL A 22 29.90 -17.15 -23.54
C VAL A 22 29.84 -15.66 -23.18
N LEU A 23 29.95 -14.75 -24.15
CA LEU A 23 29.81 -13.31 -23.93
C LEU A 23 28.40 -12.92 -23.45
N THR A 24 27.35 -13.57 -23.97
CA THR A 24 25.97 -13.31 -23.56
C THR A 24 25.71 -13.80 -22.13
N ILE A 25 26.27 -14.94 -21.73
CA ILE A 25 26.14 -15.47 -20.36
C ILE A 25 26.89 -14.58 -19.36
N VAL A 26 28.10 -14.12 -19.69
CA VAL A 26 28.88 -13.22 -18.82
C VAL A 26 28.21 -11.85 -18.68
N LEU A 27 27.64 -11.31 -19.77
CA LEU A 27 26.92 -10.04 -19.74
C LEU A 27 25.58 -10.15 -18.97
N CYS A 28 24.91 -11.31 -19.04
CA CYS A 28 23.66 -11.58 -18.31
C CYS A 28 23.89 -11.67 -16.80
N CYS A 29 24.97 -12.30 -16.33
CA CYS A 29 25.29 -12.41 -14.91
C CYS A 29 25.62 -11.06 -14.24
N SER A 30 26.05 -10.06 -15.01
CA SER A 30 26.31 -8.70 -14.51
C SER A 30 25.07 -7.80 -14.41
N TYR A 31 23.92 -8.23 -14.91
CA TYR A 31 22.68 -7.42 -14.89
C TYR A 31 21.71 -7.77 -13.75
N SER A 32 22.05 -8.72 -12.88
CA SER A 32 21.38 -8.85 -11.59
C SER A 32 21.90 -7.78 -10.64
N ALA A 33 21.37 -6.56 -10.78
CA ALA A 33 21.40 -5.59 -9.71
C ALA A 33 20.48 -6.12 -8.60
N GLU A 34 21.02 -7.00 -7.77
CA GLU A 34 20.39 -7.40 -6.53
C GLU A 34 20.28 -6.15 -5.67
N ALA A 35 19.06 -5.62 -5.54
CA ALA A 35 18.74 -4.63 -4.54
C ALA A 35 19.05 -5.27 -3.18
N ARG A 36 20.26 -5.06 -2.68
CA ARG A 36 20.66 -5.52 -1.36
C ARG A 36 19.74 -4.79 -0.38
N PRO A 37 18.96 -5.51 0.44
CA PRO A 37 18.27 -4.85 1.55
C PRO A 37 19.34 -4.10 2.34
N ASP A 38 19.04 -2.86 2.77
CA ASP A 38 19.94 -2.13 3.64
C ASP A 38 20.33 -3.07 4.79
N GLN A 39 21.62 -3.12 5.13
CA GLN A 39 22.12 -4.03 6.16
C GLN A 39 21.38 -3.81 7.49
N TYR A 40 20.85 -2.60 7.71
CA TYR A 40 19.97 -2.26 8.83
C TYR A 40 18.65 -3.04 8.83
N ASP A 41 17.97 -3.14 7.69
CA ASP A 41 16.71 -3.87 7.55
C ASP A 41 16.93 -5.39 7.56
N ALA A 42 18.03 -5.86 6.95
CA ALA A 42 18.36 -7.28 6.93
C ALA A 42 18.69 -7.85 8.33
N ALA A 43 19.15 -6.99 9.25
CA ALA A 43 19.46 -7.34 10.63
C ALA A 43 18.35 -6.95 11.62
N ALA A 44 17.14 -6.64 11.14
CA ALA A 44 16.03 -6.28 12.00
C ALA A 44 15.60 -7.46 12.90
N GLU A 45 15.43 -7.19 14.20
CA GLU A 45 15.02 -8.17 15.20
C GLU A 45 13.82 -7.65 15.98
N THR A 46 12.88 -8.53 16.34
CA THR A 46 11.74 -8.16 17.21
C THR A 46 12.24 -7.84 18.62
N ARG A 47 12.05 -6.60 19.07
CA ARG A 47 12.41 -6.12 20.41
C ARG A 47 11.29 -6.31 21.42
N ASN A 48 10.07 -6.05 20.99
CA ASN A 48 8.89 -6.15 21.82
C ASN A 48 7.84 -6.96 21.07
N PHE A 49 7.19 -7.89 21.77
CA PHE A 49 6.07 -8.65 21.25
C PHE A 49 5.11 -8.93 22.39
N LYS A 50 3.85 -8.57 22.21
CA LYS A 50 2.78 -8.83 23.15
C LYS A 50 1.56 -9.30 22.37
N SER A 51 0.95 -10.38 22.83
CA SER A 51 -0.26 -10.95 22.23
C SER A 51 -1.13 -11.49 23.35
N GLU A 52 -2.38 -11.08 23.37
CA GLU A 52 -3.38 -11.52 24.34
C GLU A 52 -4.68 -11.85 23.60
N LEU A 53 -5.26 -12.99 23.94
CA LEU A 53 -6.59 -13.41 23.52
C LEU A 53 -7.41 -13.68 24.77
N LYS A 54 -8.60 -13.10 24.85
CA LYS A 54 -9.51 -13.28 25.97
C LYS A 54 -10.66 -14.21 25.59
N GLU A 55 -11.25 -14.86 26.59
CA GLU A 55 -12.38 -15.78 26.40
C GLU A 55 -13.63 -15.08 25.84
N ASP A 56 -13.76 -13.76 26.02
CA ASP A 56 -14.85 -12.95 25.47
C ASP A 56 -14.72 -12.67 23.96
N GLY A 57 -13.68 -13.21 23.31
CA GLY A 57 -13.40 -13.00 21.90
C GLY A 57 -12.67 -11.68 21.58
N SER A 58 -12.34 -10.88 22.61
CA SER A 58 -11.44 -9.74 22.44
C SER A 58 -9.99 -10.20 22.35
N TYR A 59 -9.22 -9.50 21.52
CA TYR A 59 -7.82 -9.77 21.32
C TYR A 59 -7.05 -8.46 21.23
N GLN A 60 -5.75 -8.53 21.51
CA GLN A 60 -4.82 -7.45 21.24
C GLN A 60 -3.45 -8.02 20.94
N TYR A 61 -2.76 -7.44 19.98
CA TYR A 61 -1.35 -7.70 19.75
C TYR A 61 -0.60 -6.41 19.45
N GLN A 62 0.71 -6.43 19.72
CA GLN A 62 1.63 -5.39 19.32
C GLN A 62 3.02 -5.99 19.16
N TYR A 63 3.80 -5.43 18.24
CA TYR A 63 5.21 -5.74 18.09
C TYR A 63 6.00 -4.52 17.67
N GLU A 64 7.28 -4.53 18.03
CA GLU A 64 8.26 -3.53 17.66
C GLU A 64 9.56 -4.22 17.27
N THR A 65 10.23 -3.69 16.27
CA THR A 65 11.48 -4.21 15.72
C THR A 65 12.63 -3.24 15.93
N SER A 66 13.86 -3.73 15.83
CA SER A 66 15.07 -2.93 16.02
C SER A 66 15.26 -1.86 14.94
N ASN A 67 14.66 -2.03 13.76
CA ASN A 67 14.68 -1.06 12.66
C ASN A 67 13.54 -0.04 12.70
N GLY A 68 12.75 -0.01 13.78
CA GLY A 68 11.69 0.99 13.97
C GLY A 68 10.35 0.65 13.33
N ILE A 69 10.16 -0.57 12.80
CA ILE A 69 8.83 -1.07 12.45
C ILE A 69 8.08 -1.36 13.73
N ALA A 70 6.88 -0.81 13.85
CA ALA A 70 5.95 -1.08 14.94
C ALA A 70 4.55 -1.28 14.38
N ALA A 71 3.83 -2.28 14.88
CA ALA A 71 2.41 -2.41 14.58
C ALA A 71 1.67 -3.03 15.75
N GLY A 72 0.37 -2.77 15.82
CA GLY A 72 -0.50 -3.38 16.79
C GLY A 72 -1.95 -3.20 16.41
N GLU A 73 -2.78 -4.09 16.94
CA GLU A 73 -4.21 -4.12 16.71
C GLU A 73 -4.90 -4.63 17.98
N SER A 74 -6.10 -4.11 18.23
CA SER A 74 -7.01 -4.65 19.23
C SER A 74 -8.41 -4.71 18.65
N GLY A 75 -9.18 -5.70 19.06
CA GLY A 75 -10.51 -5.88 18.50
C GLY A 75 -11.31 -6.96 19.19
N VAL A 76 -12.52 -7.17 18.68
CA VAL A 76 -13.39 -8.29 19.00
C VAL A 76 -13.63 -9.05 17.70
N GLY A 77 -13.27 -10.34 17.69
CA GLY A 77 -13.32 -11.15 16.48
C GLY A 77 -14.68 -11.09 15.77
N GLY A 78 -14.67 -10.69 14.50
CA GLY A 78 -15.87 -10.62 13.66
C GLY A 78 -16.77 -9.40 13.88
N TYR A 79 -16.42 -8.47 14.77
CA TYR A 79 -17.23 -7.27 15.05
C TYR A 79 -16.48 -5.97 14.75
N TYR A 80 -15.29 -5.82 15.33
CA TYR A 80 -14.55 -4.56 15.29
C TYR A 80 -13.07 -4.82 15.50
N ALA A 81 -12.23 -4.10 14.77
CA ALA A 81 -10.80 -4.04 15.03
C ALA A 81 -10.27 -2.62 14.80
N SER A 82 -9.33 -2.18 15.60
CA SER A 82 -8.56 -0.97 15.32
C SER A 82 -7.09 -1.19 15.62
N GLY A 83 -6.26 -0.56 14.82
CA GLY A 83 -4.83 -0.78 14.88
C GLY A 83 -4.05 0.33 14.24
N SER A 84 -2.74 0.16 14.30
CA SER A 84 -1.79 1.04 13.63
C SER A 84 -0.56 0.26 13.17
N SER A 85 0.11 0.81 12.18
CA SER A 85 1.38 0.30 11.66
C SER A 85 2.26 1.50 11.30
N ALA A 86 3.53 1.43 11.65
CA ALA A 86 4.50 2.47 11.40
C ALA A 86 5.83 1.86 10.96
N TYR A 87 6.50 2.52 10.03
CA TYR A 87 7.84 2.18 9.57
C TYR A 87 8.55 3.43 9.04
N TYR A 88 9.88 3.39 8.98
CA TYR A 88 10.67 4.44 8.32
C TYR A 88 10.85 4.08 6.84
N ALA A 89 10.50 5.01 5.96
CA ALA A 89 10.80 4.89 4.53
C ALA A 89 12.32 5.05 4.28
N PRO A 90 12.84 4.64 3.10
CA PRO A 90 14.28 4.73 2.79
C PRO A 90 14.86 6.15 2.83
N ASP A 91 14.01 7.18 2.77
CA ASP A 91 14.37 8.59 2.93
C ASP A 91 14.40 9.07 4.39
N GLY A 92 14.11 8.17 5.35
CA GLY A 92 14.02 8.46 6.78
C GLY A 92 12.67 9.04 7.21
N GLN A 93 11.71 9.20 6.31
CA GLN A 93 10.37 9.67 6.67
C GLN A 93 9.62 8.59 7.46
N LEU A 94 9.05 8.96 8.61
CA LEU A 94 8.15 8.08 9.34
C LEU A 94 6.82 7.98 8.59
N ILE A 95 6.48 6.78 8.12
CA ILE A 95 5.19 6.45 7.54
C ILE A 95 4.34 5.78 8.61
N GLN A 96 3.21 6.39 8.93
CA GLN A 96 2.26 5.85 9.89
C GLN A 96 0.89 5.68 9.24
N LEU A 97 0.26 4.55 9.55
CA LEU A 97 -1.10 4.19 9.19
C LEU A 97 -1.85 3.84 10.47
N SER A 98 -3.03 4.42 10.66
CA SER A 98 -4.02 3.94 11.62
C SER A 98 -5.25 3.46 10.88
N TYR A 99 -6.03 2.58 11.49
CA TYR A 99 -7.25 2.10 10.87
C TYR A 99 -8.29 1.68 11.89
N THR A 100 -9.54 1.73 11.43
CA THR A 100 -10.70 1.13 12.07
C THR A 100 -11.38 0.21 11.07
N ALA A 101 -11.64 -1.03 11.47
CA ALA A 101 -12.43 -2.00 10.75
C ALA A 101 -13.74 -2.23 11.50
N ASP A 102 -14.86 -1.93 10.84
CA ASP A 102 -16.21 -2.06 11.37
C ASP A 102 -17.17 -2.64 10.32
N GLU A 103 -18.47 -2.61 10.60
CA GLU A 103 -19.52 -3.08 9.69
C GLU A 103 -19.55 -2.34 8.34
N ASN A 104 -19.03 -1.11 8.29
CA ASN A 104 -18.93 -0.31 7.09
C ASN A 104 -17.61 -0.52 6.33
N GLY A 105 -16.75 -1.43 6.80
CA GLY A 105 -15.52 -1.84 6.14
C GLY A 105 -14.27 -1.31 6.83
N PHE A 106 -13.20 -1.13 6.05
CA PHE A 106 -11.90 -0.69 6.52
C PHE A 106 -11.69 0.80 6.26
N HIS A 107 -11.42 1.55 7.32
CA HIS A 107 -11.25 3.00 7.32
C HIS A 107 -9.80 3.35 7.68
N PRO A 108 -8.87 3.42 6.71
CA PRO A 108 -7.49 3.79 6.95
C PRO A 108 -7.32 5.32 7.04
N ALA A 109 -6.42 5.75 7.93
CA ALA A 109 -5.99 7.12 8.07
C ALA A 109 -4.45 7.19 8.11
N GLY A 110 -3.88 8.10 7.33
CA GLY A 110 -2.44 8.34 7.28
C GLY A 110 -2.10 9.44 6.29
N GLU A 111 -1.09 10.24 6.59
CA GLU A 111 -0.67 11.40 5.78
C GLU A 111 -0.24 11.04 4.35
N HIS A 112 0.17 9.79 4.14
CA HIS A 112 0.61 9.26 2.86
C HIS A 112 -0.54 8.74 1.98
N LEU A 113 -1.77 8.72 2.50
CA LEU A 113 -2.93 8.23 1.75
C LEU A 113 -3.45 9.30 0.79
N PRO A 114 -3.99 8.90 -0.37
CA PRO A 114 -4.67 9.83 -1.26
C PRO A 114 -5.86 10.49 -0.56
N THR A 115 -5.86 11.82 -0.51
CA THR A 115 -7.03 12.57 -0.02
C THR A 115 -8.06 12.72 -1.14
N PRO A 116 -9.37 12.60 -0.85
CA PRO A 116 -10.41 12.92 -1.82
C PRO A 116 -10.26 14.37 -2.31
N PRO A 117 -10.70 14.68 -3.54
CA PRO A 117 -10.64 16.03 -4.07
C PRO A 117 -11.42 17.00 -3.18
N PRO A 118 -11.01 18.27 -3.11
CA PRO A 118 -11.69 19.27 -2.31
C PRO A 118 -13.16 19.43 -2.74
N VAL A 119 -14.01 19.75 -1.77
CA VAL A 119 -15.44 19.99 -2.01
C VAL A 119 -15.62 21.10 -3.06
N PRO A 120 -16.44 20.92 -4.11
CA PRO A 120 -16.68 21.94 -5.12
C PRO A 120 -17.21 23.26 -4.54
N GLU A 121 -16.73 24.39 -5.06
CA GLU A 121 -17.10 25.75 -4.60
C GLU A 121 -18.62 25.99 -4.64
N ALA A 122 -19.33 25.41 -5.61
CA ALA A 122 -20.77 25.52 -5.72
C ALA A 122 -21.51 24.95 -4.49
N ILE A 123 -21.00 23.86 -3.91
CA ILE A 123 -21.58 23.25 -2.70
C ILE A 123 -21.33 24.18 -1.50
N LEU A 124 -20.13 24.75 -1.38
CA LEU A 124 -19.82 25.73 -0.33
C LEU A 124 -20.75 26.95 -0.42
N LYS A 125 -20.98 27.47 -1.63
CA LYS A 125 -21.93 28.57 -1.88
C LYS A 125 -23.37 28.18 -1.52
N ALA A 126 -23.80 26.97 -1.86
CA ALA A 126 -25.14 26.50 -1.53
C ALA A 126 -25.33 26.33 -0.01
N LEU A 127 -24.33 25.80 0.70
CA LEU A 127 -24.35 25.69 2.16
C LEU A 127 -24.38 27.07 2.83
N GLU A 128 -23.60 28.02 2.32
CA GLU A 128 -23.62 29.40 2.81
C GLU A 128 -24.98 30.07 2.58
N TYR A 129 -25.59 29.84 1.41
CA TYR A 129 -26.93 30.32 1.10
C TYR A 129 -27.98 29.74 2.06
N ILE A 130 -27.98 28.42 2.29
CA ILE A 130 -28.91 27.76 3.23
C ILE A 130 -28.71 28.29 4.65
N ARG A 131 -27.46 28.49 5.09
CA ARG A 131 -27.13 29.05 6.40
C ARG A 131 -27.68 30.47 6.60
N THR A 132 -27.63 31.29 5.56
CA THR A 132 -28.08 32.68 5.58
C THR A 132 -29.56 32.85 5.26
N HIS A 133 -30.20 31.83 4.67
CA HIS A 133 -31.61 31.81 4.28
C HIS A 133 -32.32 30.61 4.93
N PRO A 134 -32.48 30.59 6.26
CA PRO A 134 -33.17 29.50 6.94
C PRO A 134 -34.61 29.35 6.41
N PRO A 135 -35.11 28.11 6.28
CA PRO A 135 -36.47 27.86 5.80
C PRO A 135 -37.47 28.62 6.68
N GLN A 136 -38.34 29.42 6.04
CA GLN A 136 -39.46 30.01 6.74
C GLN A 136 -40.48 28.89 6.98
N GLU A 137 -40.78 28.57 8.24
CA GLU A 137 -41.90 27.68 8.55
C GLU A 137 -43.18 28.33 8.04
N GLU A 138 -43.71 27.84 6.91
CA GLU A 138 -45.04 28.16 6.45
C GLU A 138 -46.02 27.67 7.52
N ARG A 139 -46.51 28.60 8.35
CA ARG A 139 -47.54 28.34 9.37
C ARG A 139 -48.87 28.02 8.69
N LYS A 140 -48.99 26.87 8.01
CA LYS A 140 -50.26 26.35 7.50
C LYS A 140 -51.15 26.02 8.69
N GLY A 141 -52.11 26.90 8.99
CA GLY A 141 -53.25 26.55 9.83
C GLY A 141 -53.74 27.58 10.84
N ALA A 142 -53.20 28.80 10.90
CA ALA A 142 -53.78 29.87 11.72
C ALA A 142 -54.73 30.78 10.93
N SER A 143 -55.63 30.19 10.14
CA SER A 143 -56.85 30.85 9.67
C SER A 143 -58.05 29.97 10.01
N GLY A 144 -58.32 29.87 11.31
CA GLY A 144 -59.69 29.65 11.76
C GLY A 144 -60.48 30.95 11.64
N GLN A 145 -61.80 30.79 11.51
CA GLN A 145 -62.86 31.76 11.82
C GLN A 145 -63.18 32.82 10.76
N ALA A 146 -64.25 32.57 9.99
CA ALA A 146 -65.53 33.29 10.08
C ALA A 146 -66.58 32.60 9.20
#